data_AF-A0A7S2HKS1-F1
#
_entry.id   AF-A0A7S2HKS1-F1
#
_cell.length_a   1.000
_cell.length_b   1.000
_cell.length_c   1.000
_cell.angle_alpha   90.00
_cell.angle_beta   90.00
_cell.angle_gamma   90.00
#
_symmetry.space_group_name_H-M   'P 1'
#
loop_
_entity.id
_entity.type
_entity.pdbx_description
1 polymer ?
#
loop_
_entity_poly.entity_id
_entity_poly.type
_entity_poly.pdbx_seq_one_letter_code
_entity_poly.pdbx_strand_id
1 'polypeptide(L)'
;DAVYAGELTACQNLLAECNNENEQRKMVNHTTVRGELVLIVAIRLEYPNVTKLLIAHGANPATKCKVPYSGSTPLSVAMRSNRPFVVRLITEAFLRQEF
;
A
#
# COMPACT_ATOMS: atom_id res chain seq x y z
N ASP A 1 -14.38 1.17 3.56
CA ASP A 1 -13.12 0.50 3.14
C ASP A 1 -12.40 -0.09 4.33
N ALA A 2 -12.19 -1.41 4.32
CA ALA A 2 -11.46 -2.15 5.35
C ALA A 2 -10.09 -1.54 5.71
N VAL A 3 -9.43 -0.95 4.70
CA VAL A 3 -8.13 -0.27 4.84
C VAL A 3 -8.20 0.94 5.78
N TYR A 4 -9.34 1.66 5.80
CA TYR A 4 -9.53 2.82 6.68
C TYR A 4 -9.75 2.43 8.13
N ALA A 5 -10.37 1.28 8.36
CA ALA A 5 -10.56 0.73 9.71
C ALA A 5 -9.25 0.22 10.33
N GLY A 6 -8.18 0.06 9.54
CA GLY A 6 -6.92 -0.51 10.03
C GLY A 6 -7.03 -2.00 10.37
N GLU A 7 -8.12 -2.63 9.98
CA GLU A 7 -8.36 -4.05 10.22
C GLU A 7 -7.46 -4.88 9.33
N LEU A 8 -6.30 -5.25 9.88
CA LEU A 8 -5.36 -6.17 9.24
C LEU A 8 -6.08 -7.45 8.79
N THR A 9 -6.99 -7.97 9.61
CA THR A 9 -7.78 -9.17 9.34
C THR A 9 -8.70 -9.00 8.13
N ALA A 10 -9.32 -7.83 7.98
CA ALA A 10 -10.17 -7.57 6.82
C ALA A 10 -9.34 -7.43 5.53
N CYS A 11 -8.17 -6.78 5.59
CA CYS A 11 -7.23 -6.76 4.46
C CYS A 11 -6.68 -8.17 4.13
N GLN A 12 -6.43 -9.00 5.15
CA GLN A 12 -6.01 -10.40 4.99
C GLN A 12 -7.09 -11.25 4.35
N ASN A 13 -8.34 -11.12 4.80
CA ASN A 13 -9.47 -11.88 4.25
C ASN A 13 -9.71 -11.49 2.79
N LEU A 14 -9.68 -10.19 2.46
CA LEU A 14 -9.80 -9.72 1.08
C LEU A 14 -8.68 -10.25 0.16
N LEU A 15 -7.47 -10.45 0.70
CA LEU A 15 -6.35 -11.04 -0.05
C LEU A 15 -6.38 -12.57 -0.09
N ALA A 16 -6.95 -13.21 0.94
CA ALA A 16 -7.18 -14.65 0.99
C ALA A 16 -8.31 -15.09 0.06
N GLU A 17 -9.29 -14.23 -0.19
CA GLU A 17 -10.36 -14.44 -1.17
C GLU A 17 -9.86 -14.38 -2.63
N CYS A 18 -8.70 -13.77 -2.88
CA CYS A 18 -8.07 -13.79 -4.19
C CYS A 18 -7.42 -15.16 -4.45
N ASN A 19 -8.02 -15.97 -5.33
CA ASN A 19 -7.53 -17.31 -5.70
C ASN A 19 -6.23 -17.32 -6.54
N ASN A 20 -5.71 -16.15 -6.94
CA ASN A 20 -4.63 -16.04 -7.93
C ASN A 20 -3.67 -14.89 -7.58
N GLU A 21 -2.36 -15.09 -7.75
CA GLU A 21 -1.34 -14.04 -7.55
C GLU A 21 -1.58 -12.77 -8.39
N ASN A 22 -2.16 -12.94 -9.59
CA ASN A 22 -2.49 -11.84 -10.49
C ASN A 22 -3.67 -11.00 -9.97
N GLU A 23 -4.66 -11.64 -9.35
CA GLU A 23 -5.77 -10.93 -8.69
C GLU A 23 -5.28 -10.24 -7.42
N GLN A 24 -4.43 -10.90 -6.63
CA GLN A 24 -3.77 -10.30 -5.47
C GLN A 24 -2.98 -9.05 -5.86
N ARG A 25 -2.14 -9.12 -6.91
CA ARG A 25 -1.39 -7.97 -7.44
C ARG A 25 -2.28 -6.82 -7.90
N LYS A 26 -3.42 -7.14 -8.53
CA LYS A 26 -4.38 -6.14 -8.99
C LYS A 26 -5.13 -5.50 -7.82
N MET A 27 -5.43 -6.28 -6.78
CA MET A 27 -6.06 -5.83 -5.53
C MET A 27 -5.13 -4.92 -4.71
N VAL A 28 -3.86 -5.28 -4.52
CA VAL A 28 -2.92 -4.47 -3.73
C VAL A 28 -2.54 -3.14 -4.39
N ASN A 29 -2.61 -3.08 -5.74
CA ASN A 29 -2.46 -1.85 -6.52
C ASN A 29 -3.80 -1.17 -6.82
N HIS A 30 -4.90 -1.65 -6.21
CA HIS A 30 -6.21 -1.05 -6.39
C HIS A 30 -6.33 0.27 -5.62
N THR A 31 -7.29 1.10 -6.05
CA THR A 31 -7.63 2.35 -5.38
C THR A 31 -8.87 2.20 -4.50
N THR A 32 -8.94 2.93 -3.39
CA THR A 32 -10.13 3.03 -2.54
C THR A 32 -11.30 3.65 -3.28
N VAL A 33 -12.49 3.69 -2.66
CA VAL A 33 -13.65 4.39 -3.23
C VAL A 33 -13.41 5.88 -3.46
N ARG A 34 -12.38 6.45 -2.81
CA ARG A 34 -11.91 7.84 -2.99
C ARG A 34 -10.84 7.98 -4.09
N GLY A 35 -10.51 6.89 -4.78
CA GLY A 35 -9.47 6.83 -5.80
C GLY A 35 -8.03 6.85 -5.25
N GLU A 36 -7.84 6.72 -3.93
CA GLU A 36 -6.52 6.66 -3.30
C GLU A 36 -5.94 5.26 -3.41
N LEU A 37 -4.66 5.14 -3.77
CA LEU A 37 -4.00 3.83 -3.75
C LEU A 37 -4.05 3.22 -2.34
N VAL A 38 -4.46 1.95 -2.21
CA VAL A 38 -4.63 1.28 -0.91
C VAL A 38 -3.35 1.33 -0.06
N LEU A 39 -2.18 1.17 -0.69
CA LEU A 39 -0.88 1.31 -0.04
C LEU A 39 -0.68 2.70 0.58
N ILE A 40 -1.10 3.77 -0.10
CA ILE A 40 -0.99 5.16 0.39
C ILE A 40 -1.84 5.39 1.61
N VAL A 41 -3.05 4.82 1.64
CA VAL A 41 -3.93 4.95 2.79
C VAL A 41 -3.31 4.25 4.00
N ALA A 42 -2.75 3.06 3.84
CA ALA A 42 -2.03 2.37 4.92
C ALA A 42 -0.82 3.18 5.42
N ILE A 43 -0.09 3.87 4.54
CA ILE A 43 1.04 4.74 4.89
C ILE A 43 0.57 5.97 5.67
N ARG A 44 -0.50 6.62 5.21
CA ARG A 44 -1.04 7.85 5.80
C ARG A 44 -1.69 7.59 7.15
N LEU A 45 -2.43 6.48 7.26
CA LEU A 45 -3.06 6.02 8.50
C LEU A 45 -2.10 5.28 9.42
N GLU A 46 -0.87 5.08 8.97
CA GLU A 46 0.22 4.56 9.78
C GLU A 46 -0.01 3.12 10.26
N TYR A 47 -0.38 2.26 9.31
CA TYR A 47 -0.63 0.84 9.54
C TYR A 47 0.54 -0.01 9.03
N PRO A 48 1.67 -0.11 9.76
CA PRO A 48 2.87 -0.80 9.29
C PRO A 48 2.63 -2.29 8.98
N ASN A 49 1.72 -2.93 9.71
CA ASN A 49 1.36 -4.33 9.46
C ASN A 49 0.63 -4.48 8.12
N VAL A 50 -0.31 -3.57 7.83
CA VAL A 50 -1.02 -3.52 6.55
C VAL A 50 -0.05 -3.16 5.42
N THR A 51 0.84 -2.18 5.63
CA THR A 51 1.88 -1.80 4.65
C THR A 51 2.78 -2.98 4.30
N LYS A 52 3.29 -3.70 5.30
CA LYS A 52 4.10 -4.92 5.10
C LYS A 52 3.35 -5.97 4.29
N LEU A 53 2.09 -6.20 4.65
CA LEU A 53 1.27 -7.20 4.01
C LEU A 53 1.03 -6.87 2.53
N LEU A 54 0.63 -5.63 2.23
CA LEU A 54 0.43 -5.17 0.85
C LEU A 54 1.71 -5.32 0.02
N ILE A 55 2.87 -4.93 0.56
CA ILE A 55 4.17 -5.07 -0.11
C ILE A 55 4.51 -6.54 -0.34
N ALA A 56 4.30 -7.41 0.66
CA ALA A 56 4.56 -8.84 0.55
C ALA A 56 3.71 -9.51 -0.54
N HIS A 57 2.49 -9.03 -0.76
CA HIS A 57 1.59 -9.47 -1.83
C HIS A 57 1.82 -8.76 -3.18
N GLY A 58 2.92 -8.02 -3.33
CA GLY A 58 3.32 -7.42 -4.61
C GLY A 58 2.77 -6.02 -4.87
N ALA A 59 2.40 -5.26 -3.83
CA ALA A 59 2.13 -3.84 -3.99
C ALA A 59 3.38 -3.16 -4.53
N ASN A 60 3.22 -2.39 -5.61
CA ASN A 60 4.35 -1.70 -6.22
C ASN A 60 4.54 -0.33 -5.54
N PRO A 61 5.64 -0.13 -4.78
CA PRO A 61 5.90 1.12 -4.06
C PRO A 61 6.24 2.29 -5.00
N ALA A 62 6.49 2.02 -6.29
CA ALA A 62 6.71 3.03 -7.32
C ALA A 62 5.41 3.49 -8.01
N THR A 63 4.28 2.85 -7.72
CA THR A 63 3.00 3.18 -8.35
C THR A 63 2.63 4.63 -8.08
N LYS A 64 2.47 5.41 -9.15
CA LYS A 64 2.02 6.79 -9.04
C LYS A 64 0.53 6.81 -8.71
N CYS A 65 0.18 7.53 -7.65
CA CYS A 65 -1.21 7.78 -7.30
C CYS A 65 -1.88 8.61 -8.40
N LYS A 66 -3.15 8.33 -8.67
CA LYS A 66 -3.96 9.12 -9.61
C LYS A 66 -4.71 10.26 -8.91
N VAL A 67 -5.41 10.00 -7.81
CA VAL A 67 -6.13 11.01 -7.02
C VAL A 67 -6.16 10.61 -5.54
N PRO A 68 -6.35 11.55 -4.59
CA PRO A 68 -6.21 13.00 -4.71
C PRO A 68 -4.73 13.42 -4.82
N TYR A 69 -3.78 12.50 -4.64
CA TYR A 69 -2.34 12.76 -4.70
C TYR A 69 -1.77 12.49 -6.10
N SER A 70 -2.36 13.08 -7.15
CA SER A 70 -1.93 12.80 -8.54
C SER A 70 -0.42 12.99 -8.71
N GLY A 71 0.24 12.01 -9.31
CA GLY A 71 1.70 12.02 -9.53
C GLY A 71 2.56 11.75 -8.29
N SER A 72 1.98 11.65 -7.08
CA SER A 72 2.72 11.27 -5.87
C SER A 72 2.98 9.77 -5.84
N THR A 73 4.12 9.36 -5.28
CA THR A 73 4.45 7.96 -5.03
C THR A 73 4.24 7.61 -3.56
N PRO A 74 4.08 6.32 -3.22
CA PRO A 74 4.11 5.81 -1.85
C PRO A 74 5.26 6.39 -1.04
N LEU A 75 6.45 6.46 -1.62
CA LEU A 75 7.61 7.05 -0.99
C LEU A 75 7.43 8.55 -0.71
N SER A 76 6.94 9.35 -1.67
CA SER A 76 6.75 10.79 -1.45
C SER A 76 5.69 11.08 -0.39
N VAL A 77 4.67 10.22 -0.24
CA VAL A 77 3.68 10.36 0.82
C VAL A 77 4.23 9.93 2.18
N ALA A 78 5.02 8.86 2.24
CA ALA A 78 5.67 8.45 3.48
C ALA A 78 6.67 9.50 3.99
N MET A 79 7.44 10.11 3.09
CA MET A 79 8.37 11.19 3.46
C MET A 79 7.64 12.37 4.10
N ARG A 80 6.41 12.67 3.63
CA ARG A 80 5.56 13.72 4.23
C ARG A 80 4.92 13.32 5.56
N SER A 81 4.89 12.05 5.93
CA SER A 81 4.22 11.64 7.16
C SER A 81 5.06 11.93 8.43
N ASN A 82 6.30 12.41 8.29
CA ASN A 82 7.25 12.65 9.38
C ASN A 82 7.51 11.40 10.24
N ARG A 83 7.40 10.21 9.64
CA ARG A 83 7.51 8.94 10.36
C ARG A 83 8.57 8.02 9.74
N PRO A 84 9.75 7.90 10.36
CA PRO A 84 10.89 7.21 9.76
C PRO A 84 10.67 5.71 9.58
N PHE A 85 9.82 5.07 10.39
CA PHE A 85 9.56 3.62 10.30
C PHE A 85 8.85 3.24 8.99
N VAL A 86 7.77 3.96 8.64
CA VAL A 86 7.01 3.70 7.40
C VAL A 86 7.84 4.07 6.17
N VAL A 87 8.60 5.18 6.25
CA VAL A 87 9.57 5.56 5.22
C VAL A 87 10.56 4.43 4.95
N ARG A 88 11.17 3.90 6.01
CA ARG A 88 12.15 2.81 5.88
C ARG A 88 11.53 1.56 5.25
N LEU A 89 10.31 1.20 5.65
CA LEU A 89 9.57 0.07 5.08
C LEU A 89 9.37 0.20 3.57
N ILE A 90 8.94 1.36 3.10
CA ILE A 90 8.75 1.60 1.66
C ILE A 90 10.09 1.65 0.94
N THR A 91 11.10 2.31 1.51
CA THR A 91 12.43 2.40 0.90
C THR A 91 13.03 1.01 0.72
N GLU A 92 12.96 0.16 1.74
CA GLU A 92 13.42 -1.23 1.65
C GLU A 92 12.63 -2.02 0.59
N ALA A 93 11.32 -1.82 0.50
CA ALA A 93 10.48 -2.46 -0.51
C ALA A 93 10.76 -1.96 -1.94
N PHE A 94 11.04 -0.66 -2.08
CA PHE A 94 11.38 -0.01 -3.34
C PHE A 94 12.71 -0.56 -3.88
N LEU A 95 13.74 -0.60 -3.03
CA LEU A 95 15.06 -1.14 -3.39
C LEU A 95 15.03 -2.63 -3.71
N ARG A 96 14.12 -3.42 -3.10
CA ARG A 96 13.98 -4.85 -3.38
C ARG A 96 13.31 -5.19 -4.71
N GLN A 97 12.59 -4.26 -5.33
CA GLN A 97 11.91 -4.50 -6.62
C GLN A 97 12.70 -3.97 -7.83
N GLU A 98 13.83 -3.29 -7.62
CA GLU A 98 14.69 -2.78 -8.70
C GLU A 98 15.81 -3.75 -9.15
N PHE A 99 15.78 -5.02 -8.71
CA PHE A 99 16.72 -6.07 -9.12
C PHE A 99 16.02 -7.36 -9.52
#